data_AF-A0A8K0NYH9-F1
#
_entry.id   AF-A0A8K0NYH9-F1
#
_cell.length_a   1.000
_cell.length_b   1.000
_cell.length_c   1.000
_cell.angle_alpha   90.00
_cell.angle_beta   90.00
_cell.angle_gamma   90.00
#
_symmetry.space_group_name_H-M   'P 1'
#
loop_
_entity.id
_entity.type
_entity.pdbx_description
1 polymer ?
#
loop_
_entity_poly.entity_id
_entity_poly.type
_entity_poly.pdbx_seq_one_letter_code
_entity_poly.pdbx_strand_id
1 'polypeptide(L)'
;MTFFSEGESSMNFEGISDVIPLKFFELFFNDDMIGFIVNETNRYTSQSFHDKPLGSSAEKDKLWREVSGSKIHVFVALVMLQSIIQKPDMEFYWSTRPTLATPFFG
;
A
#
# COMPACT_ATOMS: atom_id res chain seq x y z
N MET A 1 25.78 -16.20 2.72
CA MET A 1 26.28 -16.68 1.42
C MET A 1 25.28 -17.70 0.93
N THR A 2 24.30 -17.24 0.14
CA THR A 2 23.23 -18.08 -0.39
C THR A 2 23.74 -18.82 -1.61
N PHE A 3 23.82 -20.14 -1.53
CA PHE A 3 24.15 -21.01 -2.65
C PHE A 3 22.89 -21.19 -3.49
N PHE A 4 22.93 -20.71 -4.73
CA PHE A 4 21.99 -21.13 -5.75
C PHE A 4 22.37 -22.58 -6.14
N SER A 5 21.53 -23.54 -5.75
CA SER A 5 21.59 -24.90 -6.26
C SER A 5 20.97 -24.89 -7.65
N GLU A 6 21.76 -25.15 -8.69
CA GLU A 6 21.28 -25.42 -10.04
C GLU A 6 20.44 -26.70 -10.03
N GLY A 7 19.10 -26.57 -10.04
CA GLY A 7 18.24 -27.73 -10.31
C GLY A 7 16.83 -27.70 -9.76
N GLU A 8 16.51 -26.85 -8.79
CA GLU A 8 15.14 -26.76 -8.28
C GLU A 8 14.48 -25.46 -8.74
N SER A 9 13.48 -25.60 -9.60
CA SER A 9 12.65 -24.48 -10.07
C SER A 9 11.58 -24.05 -9.04
N SER A 10 11.74 -24.46 -7.78
CA SER A 10 10.83 -24.21 -6.66
C SER A 10 11.42 -23.20 -5.69
N MET A 11 10.55 -22.39 -5.06
CA MET A 11 10.95 -21.56 -3.93
C MET A 11 11.38 -22.45 -2.75
N ASN A 12 12.51 -22.10 -2.12
CA ASN A 12 12.94 -22.75 -0.89
C ASN A 12 11.99 -22.33 0.24
N PHE A 13 11.09 -23.23 0.65
CA PHE A 13 10.15 -23.00 1.76
C PHE A 13 10.75 -23.28 3.14
N GLU A 14 12.08 -23.45 3.24
CA GLU A 14 12.74 -23.67 4.53
C GLU A 14 12.41 -22.53 5.50
N GLY A 15 11.73 -22.88 6.60
CA GLY A 15 11.32 -21.93 7.63
C GLY A 15 9.93 -21.29 7.45
N ILE A 16 9.23 -21.55 6.35
CA ILE A 16 7.82 -21.16 6.17
C ILE A 16 6.96 -22.33 6.68
N SER A 17 6.85 -22.47 8.00
CA SER A 17 6.21 -23.64 8.62
C SER A 17 4.70 -23.72 8.44
N ASP A 18 4.06 -22.74 7.80
CA ASP A 18 2.67 -22.77 7.37
C ASP A 18 2.53 -21.91 6.11
N VAL A 19 1.86 -22.42 5.06
CA VAL A 19 1.64 -21.71 3.78
C VAL A 19 0.60 -20.61 3.98
N ILE A 20 0.99 -19.54 4.68
CA ILE A 20 0.13 -18.40 4.98
C ILE A 20 0.36 -17.37 3.87
N PRO A 21 -0.67 -17.01 3.06
CA PRO A 21 -0.52 -16.03 1.98
C PRO A 21 0.15 -14.71 2.39
N LEU A 22 -0.07 -14.27 3.63
CA LEU A 22 0.59 -13.10 4.20
C LEU A 22 2.12 -13.25 4.28
N LYS A 23 2.65 -14.44 4.58
CA LYS A 23 4.09 -14.68 4.64
C LYS A 23 4.76 -14.55 3.27
N PHE A 24 4.08 -14.97 2.21
CA PHE A 24 4.56 -14.73 0.84
C PHE A 24 4.51 -13.26 0.46
N PHE A 25 3.45 -12.55 0.86
CA PHE A 25 3.37 -11.11 0.65
C PHE A 25 4.54 -10.37 1.34
N GLU A 26 4.86 -10.73 2.58
CA GLU A 26 5.96 -10.15 3.38
C GLU A 26 7.35 -10.39 2.75
N LEU A 27 7.51 -11.39 1.88
CA LEU A 27 8.77 -11.57 1.12
C LEU A 27 9.05 -10.42 0.15
N PHE A 28 7.99 -9.85 -0.44
CA PHE A 28 8.10 -8.75 -1.38
C PHE A 28 7.95 -7.40 -0.69
N PHE A 29 6.98 -7.28 0.23
CA PHE A 29 6.70 -6.07 1.00
C PHE A 29 7.19 -6.23 2.43
N ASN A 30 8.51 -6.37 2.59
CA ASN A 30 9.14 -6.48 3.89
C ASN A 30 9.19 -5.12 4.63
N ASP A 31 9.58 -5.14 5.90
CA ASP A 31 9.62 -3.95 6.76
C ASP A 31 10.52 -2.84 6.20
N ASP A 32 11.63 -3.19 5.56
CA ASP A 32 12.54 -2.22 4.95
C ASP A 32 11.87 -1.49 3.78
N MET A 33 11.19 -2.23 2.89
CA MET A 33 10.46 -1.65 1.76
C MET A 33 9.29 -0.79 2.25
N ILE A 34 8.52 -1.27 3.24
CA ILE A 34 7.42 -0.50 3.83
C ILE A 34 7.95 0.77 4.49
N GLY A 35 9.03 0.66 5.26
CA GLY A 35 9.70 1.79 5.90
C GLY A 35 10.19 2.82 4.90
N PHE A 36 10.76 2.37 3.78
CA PHE A 36 11.17 3.24 2.68
C PHE A 36 9.99 4.03 2.10
N ILE A 37 8.89 3.35 1.78
CA ILE A 37 7.67 4.00 1.24
C ILE A 37 7.11 5.01 2.24
N VAL A 38 7.07 4.66 3.53
CA VAL A 38 6.62 5.57 4.60
C VAL A 38 7.49 6.82 4.64
N ASN A 39 8.81 6.66 4.67
CA ASN A 39 9.74 7.79 4.74
C ASN A 39 9.60 8.71 3.52
N GLU A 40 9.54 8.15 2.33
CA GLU A 40 9.38 8.91 1.08
C GLU A 40 8.03 9.64 1.02
N THR A 41 6.95 8.99 1.43
CA THR A 41 5.61 9.61 1.45
C THR A 41 5.57 10.78 2.44
N ASN A 42 6.11 10.60 3.64
CA ASN A 42 6.18 11.65 4.65
C ASN A 42 7.11 12.79 4.23
N ARG A 43 8.24 12.49 3.57
CA ARG A 43 9.14 13.48 3.00
C ARG A 43 8.47 14.30 1.90
N TYR A 44 7.74 13.66 1.00
CA TYR A 44 6.99 14.38 -0.04
C TYR A 44 6.01 15.38 0.57
N THR A 45 5.36 15.00 1.66
CA THR A 45 4.43 15.89 2.35
C THR A 45 5.12 17.06 3.03
N SER A 46 6.26 16.86 3.71
CA SER A 46 7.00 17.99 4.29
C SER A 46 7.46 18.98 3.21
N GLN A 47 7.90 18.48 2.05
CA GLN A 47 8.32 19.33 0.92
C GLN A 47 7.14 20.06 0.26
N SER A 48 6.05 19.36 -0.03
CA SER A 48 4.91 19.88 -0.80
C SER A 48 4.06 20.90 -0.03
N PHE A 49 4.18 20.95 1.30
CA PHE A 49 3.43 21.89 2.14
C PHE A 49 4.24 23.13 2.54
N HIS A 50 5.56 23.14 2.33
CA HIS A 50 6.41 24.29 2.67
C HIS A 50 6.27 25.46 1.68
N ASP A 51 5.87 25.21 0.42
CA ASP A 51 5.90 26.21 -0.66
C ASP A 51 4.51 26.66 -1.17
N LYS A 52 3.40 26.26 -0.53
CA LYS A 52 2.06 26.64 -1.02
C LYS A 52 1.59 28.01 -0.52
N PRO A 53 1.16 28.93 -1.40
CA PRO A 53 0.55 30.18 -0.98
C PRO A 53 -0.76 29.94 -0.22
N LEU A 54 -0.97 30.71 0.86
CA LEU A 54 -2.23 30.76 1.60
C LEU A 54 -3.36 31.18 0.66
N GLY A 55 -4.26 30.27 0.27
CA GLY A 55 -5.48 30.72 -0.43
C GLY A 55 -6.38 29.67 -1.08
N SER A 56 -5.90 28.50 -1.50
CA SER A 56 -6.81 27.44 -1.97
C SER A 56 -6.13 26.08 -1.89
N SER A 57 -6.78 25.08 -1.31
CA SER A 57 -6.27 23.74 -0.96
C SER A 57 -5.41 23.61 0.31
N ALA A 58 -4.84 24.70 0.82
CA ALA A 58 -3.99 24.70 2.01
C ALA A 58 -4.65 24.13 3.29
N GLU A 59 -5.99 24.14 3.40
CA GLU A 59 -6.71 23.54 4.53
C GLU A 59 -6.76 22.00 4.47
N LYS A 60 -6.92 21.41 3.27
CA LYS A 60 -6.85 19.95 3.10
C LYS A 60 -5.43 19.44 3.30
N ASP A 61 -4.47 20.24 2.85
CA ASP A 61 -3.04 20.02 3.03
C ASP A 61 -2.63 20.04 4.53
N LYS A 62 -3.23 20.93 5.33
CA LYS A 62 -3.06 20.95 6.81
C LYS A 62 -3.62 19.72 7.53
N LEU A 63 -4.56 18.98 6.92
CA LEU A 63 -5.13 17.77 7.50
C LEU A 63 -4.26 16.54 7.26
N TRP A 64 -3.25 16.63 6.39
CA TRP A 64 -2.33 15.54 6.15
C TRP A 64 -1.55 15.22 7.43
N ARG A 65 -1.58 13.95 7.81
CA ARG A 65 -0.84 13.43 8.96
C ARG A 65 0.18 12.43 8.49
N GLU A 66 1.25 12.30 9.26
CA GLU A 66 2.27 11.29 9.02
C GLU A 66 1.63 9.91 8.77
N VAL A 67 2.14 9.27 7.73
CA VAL A 67 1.78 7.94 7.31
C VAL A 67 2.61 6.95 8.12
N SER A 68 1.98 5.88 8.58
CA SER A 68 2.62 4.76 9.28
C SER A 68 2.68 3.53 8.39
N GLY A 69 3.53 2.55 8.71
CA GLY A 69 3.60 1.29 7.97
C GLY A 69 2.24 0.59 7.89
N SER A 70 1.46 0.60 8.97
CA SER A 70 0.09 0.05 8.98
C SER A 70 -0.83 0.70 7.95
N LYS A 71 -0.74 2.02 7.73
CA LYS A 71 -1.53 2.71 6.70
C LYS A 71 -1.07 2.32 5.29
N ILE A 72 0.23 2.12 5.08
CA ILE A 72 0.76 1.63 3.80
C ILE A 72 0.30 0.19 3.54
N HIS A 73 0.30 -0.70 4.54
CA HIS A 73 -0.25 -2.05 4.38
C HIS A 73 -1.72 -2.03 3.97
N VAL A 74 -2.54 -1.19 4.62
CA VAL A 74 -3.96 -1.02 4.24
C VAL A 74 -4.07 -0.49 2.80
N PHE A 75 -3.27 0.49 2.42
CA PHE A 75 -3.26 1.02 1.06
C PHE A 75 -2.92 -0.05 0.02
N VAL A 76 -1.86 -0.84 0.24
CA VAL A 76 -1.47 -1.93 -0.66
C VAL A 76 -2.57 -3.01 -0.73
N ALA A 77 -3.18 -3.36 0.41
CA ALA A 77 -4.29 -4.30 0.44
C ALA A 77 -5.50 -3.79 -0.39
N LEU A 78 -5.81 -2.49 -0.33
CA LEU A 78 -6.86 -1.88 -1.15
C LEU A 78 -6.51 -1.92 -2.64
N VAL A 79 -5.26 -1.63 -3.02
CA VAL A 79 -4.80 -1.72 -4.42
C VAL A 79 -4.90 -3.16 -4.93
N MET A 80 -4.53 -4.15 -4.12
CA MET A 80 -4.71 -5.56 -4.46
C MET A 80 -6.20 -5.92 -4.58
N LEU A 81 -7.06 -5.41 -3.71
CA LEU A 81 -8.49 -5.65 -3.81
C LEU A 81 -9.11 -5.02 -5.07
N GLN A 82 -8.63 -3.84 -5.49
CA GLN A 82 -9.02 -3.20 -6.75
C GLN A 82 -8.56 -4.02 -7.97
N SER A 83 -7.44 -4.73 -7.88
CA SER A 83 -7.00 -5.62 -8.96
C SER A 83 -7.92 -6.83 -9.13
N ILE A 84 -8.58 -7.27 -8.06
CA ILE A 84 -9.54 -8.37 -8.04
C ILE A 84 -10.95 -7.89 -8.43
N ILE A 85 -11.43 -6.82 -7.79
CA ILE A 85 -12.78 -6.27 -8.01
C ILE A 85 -12.67 -5.12 -8.99
N GLN A 86 -12.69 -5.40 -10.30
CA GLN A 86 -12.52 -4.34 -11.30
C GLN A 86 -13.77 -3.48 -11.46
N LYS A 87 -13.64 -2.16 -11.33
CA LYS A 87 -14.65 -1.14 -11.66
C LYS A 87 -14.19 -0.31 -12.85
N PRO A 88 -15.13 0.24 -13.65
CA PRO A 88 -14.78 1.00 -14.85
C PRO A 88 -13.99 2.28 -14.54
N ASP A 89 -14.24 2.90 -13.37
CA ASP A 89 -13.61 4.15 -12.97
C ASP A 89 -13.10 4.08 -11.52
N MET A 90 -11.98 4.75 -11.26
CA MET A 90 -11.36 4.82 -9.93
C MET A 90 -12.32 5.39 -8.87
N GLU A 91 -13.11 6.38 -9.24
CA GLU A 91 -14.05 7.05 -8.33
C GLU A 91 -15.16 6.10 -7.86
N PHE A 92 -15.50 5.08 -8.65
CA PHE A 92 -16.57 4.15 -8.31
C PHE A 92 -16.21 3.20 -7.18
N TYR A 93 -14.91 3.01 -6.91
CA TYR A 93 -14.47 2.28 -5.72
C TYR A 93 -14.91 3.00 -4.45
N TRP A 94 -14.94 4.32 -4.45
CA TRP A 94 -15.21 5.13 -3.26
C TRP A 94 -16.66 5.62 -3.19
N SER A 95 -17.56 5.02 -3.99
CA SER A 95 -18.96 5.42 -4.05
C SER A 95 -19.80 4.74 -2.98
N THR A 96 -20.50 5.52 -2.17
CA THR A 96 -21.47 5.02 -1.17
C THR A 96 -22.87 4.77 -1.74
N ARG A 97 -23.06 5.00 -3.06
CA ARG A 97 -24.37 4.78 -3.72
C ARG A 97 -24.70 3.29 -3.68
N PRO A 98 -25.92 2.87 -3.29
CA PRO A 98 -26.27 1.46 -3.15
C PRO A 98 -25.98 0.60 -4.39
N THR A 99 -26.07 1.18 -5.59
CA THR A 99 -25.82 0.48 -6.86
C THR A 99 -24.35 0.28 -7.20
N LEU A 100 -23.44 1.05 -6.57
CA LEU A 100 -22.00 1.04 -6.87
C LEU A 100 -21.15 0.67 -5.65
N ALA A 101 -21.71 0.73 -4.45
CA ALA A 101 -21.04 0.44 -3.21
C ALA A 101 -20.43 -0.96 -3.24
N THR A 102 -19.19 -1.06 -2.79
CA THR A 102 -18.50 -2.33 -2.63
C THR A 102 -18.03 -2.37 -1.20
N PRO A 103 -18.58 -3.28 -0.38
CA PRO A 103 -18.10 -3.47 1.00
C PRO A 103 -16.57 -3.54 0.98
N PHE A 104 -15.89 -2.97 1.99
CA PHE A 104 -14.43 -2.76 2.09
C PHE A 104 -13.89 -1.45 1.49
N PHE A 105 -14.56 -0.86 0.50
CA PHE A 105 -14.28 0.49 0.03
C PHE A 105 -15.36 1.46 0.52
N GLY A 106 -15.02 2.75 0.57
CA GLY A 106 -15.92 3.92 0.76
C GLY A 106 -17.20 3.70 1.56
#